data_AF-A0A935M0P9-F1
#
_entry.id   AF-A0A935M0P9-F1
#
_cell.length_a   1.000
_cell.length_b   1.000
_cell.length_c   1.000
_cell.angle_alpha   90.00
_cell.angle_beta   90.00
_cell.angle_gamma   90.00
#
_symmetry.space_group_name_H-M   'P 1'
#
loop_
_entity.id
_entity.type
_entity.pdbx_description
1 polymer ?
#
loop_
_entity_poly.entity_id
_entity_poly.type
_entity_poly.pdbx_seq_one_letter_code
_entity_poly.pdbx_strand_id
1 'polypeptide(L)'
;MVHDRFRTPVRSLTLQLGWTTVLIVSGTFDMLTDMLIFVSWGFYALGAYGVFVLRRKMPDAHRPYKTWGYPVVPIVFILFAVTFLGFTIFSDVENYRNGSAPVINSLWGVILLTSGIPFYWWFKKRGQYSR
;
A
#
# COMPACT_ATOMS: atom_id res chain seq x y z
N MET A 1 -23.15 -3.71 -0.22
CA MET A 1 -24.57 -3.62 -0.64
C MET A 1 -24.68 -2.47 -1.61
N VAL A 2 -25.09 -2.80 -2.83
CA VAL A 2 -25.25 -1.85 -3.93
C VAL A 2 -26.67 -1.29 -3.84
N HIS A 3 -26.86 0.01 -4.06
CA HIS A 3 -28.19 0.61 -4.02
C HIS A 3 -28.99 0.22 -5.27
N ASP A 4 -30.19 -0.33 -5.11
CA ASP A 4 -30.96 -0.97 -6.20
C ASP A 4 -31.26 -0.06 -7.40
N ARG A 5 -31.40 1.25 -7.18
CA ARG A 5 -31.76 2.20 -8.24
C ARG A 5 -30.56 2.73 -9.04
N PHE A 6 -29.46 3.05 -8.34
CA PHE A 6 -28.30 3.71 -8.94
C PHE A 6 -27.11 2.77 -9.14
N ARG A 7 -27.22 1.52 -8.68
CA ARG A 7 -26.14 0.52 -8.67
C ARG A 7 -24.83 1.02 -8.06
N THR A 8 -24.89 1.99 -7.16
CA THR A 8 -23.72 2.56 -6.48
C THR A 8 -23.53 1.94 -5.07
N PRO A 9 -22.28 1.66 -4.65
CA PRO A 9 -21.99 1.14 -3.32
C PRO A 9 -22.00 2.27 -2.26
N VAL A 10 -23.19 2.80 -1.96
CA VAL A 10 -23.37 3.98 -1.08
C VAL A 10 -22.68 3.82 0.28
N ARG A 11 -22.81 2.65 0.92
CA ARG A 11 -22.19 2.39 2.23
C ARG A 11 -20.66 2.47 2.20
N SER A 12 -20.03 2.01 1.13
CA SER A 12 -18.57 2.10 0.99
C SER A 12 -18.14 3.55 0.78
N LEU A 13 -18.92 4.31 -0.01
CA LEU A 13 -18.64 5.71 -0.29
C LEU A 13 -18.73 6.57 0.99
N THR A 14 -19.77 6.38 1.80
CA THR A 14 -19.93 7.12 3.06
C THR A 14 -18.85 6.78 4.08
N LEU A 15 -18.43 5.52 4.16
CA LEU A 15 -17.32 5.10 5.02
C LEU A 15 -15.99 5.72 4.56
N GLN A 16 -15.72 5.71 3.26
CA GLN A 16 -14.52 6.32 2.70
C GLN A 16 -14.50 7.84 2.92
N LEU A 17 -15.63 8.52 2.70
CA LEU A 17 -15.76 9.95 2.97
C LEU A 17 -15.44 10.28 4.43
N GLY A 18 -16.05 9.56 5.38
CA GLY A 18 -15.77 9.76 6.80
C GLY A 18 -14.30 9.54 7.16
N TRP A 19 -13.69 8.48 6.62
CA TRP A 19 -12.27 8.19 6.86
C TRP A 19 -11.35 9.25 6.28
N THR A 20 -11.60 9.70 5.04
CA THR A 20 -10.83 10.77 4.41
C THR A 20 -10.93 12.09 5.18
N THR A 21 -12.11 12.46 5.66
CA THR A 21 -12.27 13.67 6.50
C THR A 21 -11.44 13.59 7.78
N VAL A 22 -11.44 12.44 8.46
CA VAL A 22 -10.62 12.23 9.68
C VAL A 22 -9.13 12.39 9.37
N LEU A 23 -8.65 11.78 8.29
CA LEU A 23 -7.24 11.87 7.90
C LEU A 23 -6.81 13.30 7.56
N ILE A 24 -7.63 14.04 6.80
CA ILE A 24 -7.34 15.43 6.42
C ILE A 24 -7.27 16.34 7.64
N VAL A 25 -8.10 16.11 8.66
CA VAL A 25 -8.08 16.90 9.90
C VAL A 25 -6.91 16.49 10.82
N SER A 26 -6.46 15.23 10.74
CA SER A 26 -5.45 14.68 11.65
C SER A 26 -4.00 15.07 11.33
N GLY A 27 -3.69 15.57 10.14
CA GLY A 27 -2.32 15.83 9.72
C GLY A 27 -2.20 16.77 8.53
N THR A 28 -0.97 17.15 8.19
CA THR A 28 -0.70 17.99 7.01
C THR A 28 -0.74 17.16 5.73
N PHE A 29 -1.07 17.81 4.62
CA PHE A 29 -1.11 17.16 3.30
C PHE A 29 0.23 16.50 2.94
N ASP A 30 1.34 17.18 3.24
CA ASP A 30 2.69 16.67 2.97
C ASP A 30 2.96 15.39 3.77
N MET A 31 2.67 15.39 5.08
CA MET A 31 2.83 14.21 5.93
C MET A 31 2.00 13.01 5.45
N LEU A 32 0.73 13.23 5.10
CA LEU A 32 -0.15 12.17 4.61
C LEU A 32 0.35 11.60 3.27
N THR A 33 0.86 12.47 2.40
CA THR A 33 1.36 12.11 1.08
C THR A 33 2.68 11.34 1.18
N ASP A 34 3.62 11.78 2.02
CA ASP A 34 4.89 11.09 2.25
C ASP A 34 4.66 9.66 2.74
N MET A 35 3.76 9.53 3.71
CA MET A 35 3.35 8.26 4.27
C MET A 35 2.71 7.33 3.23
N LEU A 36 1.83 7.87 2.39
CA LEU A 36 1.18 7.15 1.29
C LEU A 36 2.20 6.69 0.24
N ILE A 37 3.10 7.58 -0.18
CA ILE A 37 4.13 7.30 -1.19
C ILE A 37 5.02 6.17 -0.70
N PHE A 38 5.50 6.24 0.55
CA PHE A 38 6.32 5.20 1.15
C PHE A 38 5.63 3.82 1.09
N VAL A 39 4.39 3.73 1.58
CA VAL A 39 3.63 2.48 1.57
C VAL A 39 3.40 1.97 0.14
N SER A 40 3.05 2.87 -0.78
CA SER A 40 2.77 2.52 -2.18
C SER A 40 3.99 1.92 -2.88
N TRP A 41 5.16 2.53 -2.73
CA TRP A 41 6.41 2.02 -3.28
C TRP A 41 6.81 0.66 -2.69
N GLY A 42 6.52 0.43 -1.41
CA GLY A 42 6.65 -0.89 -0.79
C GLY A 42 5.79 -1.96 -1.50
N PHE A 43 4.52 -1.65 -1.75
CA PHE A 43 3.64 -2.56 -2.50
C PHE A 43 4.04 -2.73 -3.96
N TYR A 44 4.55 -1.69 -4.62
CA TYR A 44 5.05 -1.81 -5.98
C TYR A 44 6.27 -2.73 -6.06
N ALA A 45 7.21 -2.62 -5.11
CA ALA A 45 8.34 -3.53 -5.01
C ALA A 45 7.89 -4.98 -4.79
N LEU A 46 6.93 -5.21 -3.88
CA LEU A 46 6.35 -6.54 -3.63
C LEU A 46 5.60 -7.08 -4.85
N GLY A 47 4.86 -6.24 -5.57
CA GLY A 47 4.16 -6.61 -6.80
C GLY A 47 5.12 -7.03 -7.90
N ALA A 48 6.20 -6.25 -8.11
CA ALA A 48 7.26 -6.58 -9.05
C ALA A 48 7.99 -7.88 -8.65
N TYR A 49 8.29 -8.06 -7.36
CA TYR A 49 8.84 -9.31 -6.84
C TYR A 49 7.90 -10.50 -7.05
N GLY A 50 6.59 -10.28 -6.90
CA GLY A 50 5.55 -11.27 -7.15
C GLY A 50 5.58 -11.86 -8.56
N VAL A 51 6.04 -11.09 -9.56
CA VAL A 51 6.25 -11.60 -10.93
C VAL A 51 7.29 -12.73 -10.95
N PHE A 52 8.39 -12.61 -10.20
CA PHE A 52 9.41 -13.66 -10.10
C PHE A 52 8.88 -14.88 -9.36
N VAL A 53 8.16 -14.66 -8.25
CA VAL A 53 7.56 -15.74 -7.45
C VAL A 53 6.54 -16.52 -8.28
N LEU A 54 5.66 -15.82 -9.01
CA LEU A 54 4.64 -16.46 -9.84
C LEU A 54 5.28 -17.25 -10.99
N ARG A 55 6.36 -16.74 -11.57
CA ARG A 55 7.10 -17.46 -12.62
C ARG A 55 7.76 -18.74 -12.14
N ARG A 56 8.18 -18.78 -10.87
CA ARG A 56 8.75 -19.99 -10.24
C ARG A 56 7.67 -20.97 -9.80
N LYS A 57 6.53 -20.47 -9.30
CA LYS A 57 5.43 -21.30 -8.78
C LYS A 57 4.52 -21.87 -9.87
N MET A 58 4.35 -21.16 -10.98
CA MET A 58 3.50 -21.54 -12.11
C MET A 58 4.28 -21.41 -13.44
N PRO A 59 5.24 -22.32 -13.69
CA PRO A 59 6.03 -22.28 -14.91
C PRO A 59 5.18 -22.48 -16.18
N ASP A 60 4.20 -23.39 -16.13
CA ASP A 60 3.42 -23.85 -17.30
C ASP A 60 2.15 -23.02 -17.59
N ALA A 61 1.89 -21.98 -16.80
CA ALA A 61 0.74 -21.11 -17.04
C ALA A 61 0.86 -20.40 -18.40
N HIS A 62 -0.25 -20.34 -19.15
CA HIS A 62 -0.31 -19.58 -20.41
C HIS A 62 -0.09 -18.09 -20.13
N ARG A 63 0.87 -17.46 -20.83
CA ARG A 63 1.28 -16.05 -20.62
C ARG A 63 1.02 -15.24 -21.90
N PRO A 64 -0.16 -14.62 -22.04
CA PRO A 64 -0.50 -13.77 -23.19
C PRO A 64 0.44 -12.56 -23.32
N TYR A 65 0.95 -12.06 -22.19
CA TYR A 65 1.88 -10.94 -22.13
C TYR A 65 3.11 -11.29 -21.29
N LYS A 66 4.29 -10.93 -21.79
CA LYS A 66 5.56 -11.00 -21.06
C LYS A 66 6.08 -9.58 -20.91
N THR A 67 6.47 -9.22 -19.69
CA THR A 67 7.13 -7.95 -19.41
C THR A 67 8.35 -7.80 -20.33
N TRP A 68 8.39 -6.71 -21.08
CA TRP A 68 9.53 -6.40 -21.95
C TRP A 68 10.81 -6.25 -21.11
N GLY A 69 11.92 -6.79 -21.60
CA GLY A 69 13.19 -6.77 -20.88
C GLY A 69 13.22 -7.61 -19.60
N TYR A 70 12.32 -8.57 -19.42
CA TYR A 70 12.41 -9.53 -18.32
C TYR A 70 13.68 -10.41 -18.46
N PRO A 71 14.49 -10.59 -17.39
CA PRO A 71 14.26 -10.18 -16.00
C PRO A 71 14.85 -8.82 -15.60
N VAL A 72 15.61 -8.16 -16.48
CA VAL A 72 16.37 -6.93 -16.18
C VAL A 72 15.47 -5.79 -15.73
N VAL A 73 14.40 -5.50 -16.48
CA VAL A 73 13.52 -4.35 -16.18
C VAL A 73 12.88 -4.47 -14.79
N PRO A 74 12.26 -5.61 -14.41
CA PRO A 74 11.74 -5.77 -13.04
C PRO A 74 12.84 -5.75 -11.96
N ILE A 75 14.04 -6.26 -12.23
CA ILE A 75 15.16 -6.19 -11.26
C ILE A 75 15.55 -4.74 -11.00
N VAL A 76 15.76 -3.95 -12.06
CA VAL A 76 16.12 -2.53 -11.93
C VAL A 76 15.02 -1.76 -11.20
N PHE A 77 13.76 -2.06 -11.48
CA PHE A 77 12.63 -1.46 -10.76
C PHE A 77 12.65 -1.80 -9.27
N ILE A 78 12.86 -3.07 -8.90
CA ILE A 78 12.94 -3.47 -7.48
C ILE A 78 14.13 -2.78 -6.80
N LEU A 79 15.30 -2.74 -7.45
CA LEU A 79 16.47 -2.05 -6.91
C LEU A 79 16.18 -0.57 -6.67
N PHE A 80 15.60 0.11 -7.66
CA PHE A 80 15.19 1.51 -7.53
C PHE A 80 14.21 1.71 -6.38
N ALA A 81 13.17 0.88 -6.29
CA ALA A 81 12.17 0.96 -5.24
C ALA A 81 12.78 0.75 -3.84
N VAL A 82 13.66 -0.24 -3.69
CA VAL A 82 14.35 -0.50 -2.41
C VAL A 82 15.29 0.64 -2.03
N THR A 83 16.06 1.17 -2.99
CA THR A 83 16.92 2.34 -2.77
C THR A 83 16.10 3.57 -2.40
N PHE A 84 14.99 3.81 -3.08
CA PHE A 84 14.07 4.91 -2.79
C PHE A 84 13.51 4.80 -1.37
N LEU A 85 12.99 3.63 -0.97
CA LEU A 85 12.49 3.42 0.39
C LEU A 85 13.58 3.60 1.45
N GLY A 86 14.80 3.12 1.18
CA GLY A 86 15.95 3.33 2.07
C GLY A 86 16.32 4.80 2.22
N PHE A 87 16.29 5.55 1.11
CA PHE A 87 16.54 6.99 1.12
C PHE A 87 15.44 7.77 1.85
N THR A 88 14.17 7.42 1.62
CA THR A 88 13.03 8.02 2.34
C THR A 88 13.14 7.79 3.84
N ILE A 89 13.49 6.58 4.29
CA ILE A 89 13.70 6.32 5.73
C ILE A 89 14.84 7.18 6.28
N PHE A 90 15.95 7.28 5.56
CA PHE A 90 17.09 8.10 5.99
C PHE A 90 16.69 9.57 6.11
N SER A 91 16.02 10.11 5.08
CA SER A 91 15.55 11.50 5.07
C SER A 91 14.51 11.78 6.17
N ASP A 92 13.56 10.87 6.39
CA ASP A 92 12.57 10.99 7.47
C ASP A 92 13.22 11.00 8.86
N VAL A 93 14.23 10.14 9.08
CA VAL A 93 14.98 10.08 10.35
C VAL A 93 15.79 11.36 10.58
N GLU A 94 16.40 11.90 9.53
CA GLU A 94 17.12 13.17 9.59
C GLU A 94 16.16 14.35 9.86
N ASN A 95 15.02 14.40 9.18
CA ASN A 95 13.99 15.41 9.40
C ASN A 95 13.42 15.39 10.82
N TYR A 96 13.27 14.20 11.41
CA TYR A 96 12.88 14.03 12.80
C TYR A 96 13.98 14.51 13.76
N ARG A 97 15.25 14.19 13.49
CA ARG A 97 16.40 14.63 14.30
C ARG A 97 16.61 16.15 14.27
N ASN A 98 16.35 16.78 13.12
CA ASN A 98 16.49 18.21 12.93
C ASN A 98 15.29 19.01 13.51
N GLY A 99 14.28 18.33 14.05
CA GLY A 99 13.10 18.95 14.66
C GLY A 99 12.09 19.52 13.66
N SER A 100 12.33 19.37 12.36
CA SER A 100 11.45 19.84 11.29
C SER A 100 10.19 18.99 11.14
N ALA A 101 10.26 17.71 11.51
CA ALA A 101 9.12 16.80 11.49
C ALA A 101 8.83 16.28 12.92
N PRO A 102 7.59 16.40 13.43
CA PRO A 102 7.24 15.94 14.77
C PRO A 102 7.25 14.41 14.89
N VAL A 103 7.20 13.68 13.77
CA VAL A 103 7.09 12.22 13.71
C VAL A 103 7.83 11.65 12.50
N ILE A 104 8.18 10.36 12.57
CA ILE A 104 8.72 9.60 11.44
C ILE A 104 7.55 9.12 10.57
N ASN A 105 7.32 9.77 9.43
CA ASN A 105 6.18 9.51 8.54
C ASN A 105 6.18 8.07 8.02
N SER A 106 7.34 7.54 7.64
CA SER A 106 7.51 6.14 7.21
C SER A 106 7.01 5.13 8.26
N LEU A 107 7.25 5.38 9.57
CA LEU A 107 6.83 4.48 10.64
C LEU A 107 5.31 4.51 10.83
N TRP A 108 4.71 5.71 10.81
CA TRP A 108 3.25 5.87 10.90
C TRP A 108 2.52 5.22 9.72
N GLY A 109 3.11 5.27 8.52
CA GLY A 109 2.55 4.59 7.34
C GLY A 109 2.49 3.09 7.50
N VAL A 110 3.55 2.49 8.02
CA VAL A 110 3.58 1.04 8.30
C VAL A 110 2.59 0.68 9.41
N ILE A 111 2.46 1.50 10.46
CA ILE A 111 1.49 1.27 11.54
C ILE A 111 0.06 1.33 11.01
N LEU A 112 -0.27 2.37 10.24
CA LEU A 112 -1.61 2.50 9.64
C LEU A 112 -1.89 1.36 8.66
N LEU A 113 -0.91 0.94 7.87
CA LEU A 113 -1.05 -0.23 7.00
C LEU A 113 -1.32 -1.51 7.79
N THR A 114 -0.49 -1.78 8.80
CA THR A 114 -0.60 -3.01 9.61
C THR A 114 -1.85 -3.01 10.49
N SER A 115 -2.43 -1.86 10.82
CA SER A 115 -3.73 -1.76 11.50
C SER A 115 -4.86 -2.45 10.72
N GLY A 116 -4.73 -2.61 9.40
CA GLY A 116 -5.66 -3.37 8.57
C GLY A 116 -5.65 -4.88 8.84
N ILE A 117 -4.56 -5.45 9.39
CA ILE A 117 -4.43 -6.89 9.66
C ILE A 117 -5.40 -7.34 10.77
N PRO A 118 -5.48 -6.68 11.94
CA PRO A 118 -6.52 -6.94 12.94
C PRO A 118 -7.94 -6.90 12.37
N PHE A 119 -8.25 -5.90 11.54
CA PHE A 119 -9.56 -5.81 10.88
C PHE A 119 -9.82 -6.99 9.95
N TYR A 120 -8.84 -7.37 9.13
CA TYR A 120 -8.95 -8.56 8.27
C TYR A 120 -9.25 -9.81 9.08
N TRP A 121 -8.57 -10.03 10.22
CA TRP A 121 -8.84 -11.18 11.08
C TRP A 121 -10.23 -11.14 11.70
N TRP A 122 -10.67 -9.96 12.14
CA TRP A 122 -12.01 -9.76 12.70
C TRP A 122 -13.11 -10.06 11.69
N PHE A 123 -12.97 -9.58 10.46
CA PHE A 123 -13.92 -9.86 9.37
C PHE A 123 -13.82 -11.30 8.87
N LYS A 124 -12.62 -11.89 8.81
CA LYS A 124 -12.43 -13.30 8.42
C LYS A 124 -13.16 -14.25 9.37
N LYS A 125 -13.17 -13.96 10.68
CA LYS A 125 -13.96 -14.73 11.65
C LYS A 125 -15.47 -14.61 11.44
N ARG A 126 -15.96 -13.51 10.86
CA ARG A 126 -17.40 -13.27 10.59
C ARG A 126 -17.86 -13.75 9.22
N GLY A 127 -16.95 -13.85 8.24
CA GLY A 127 -17.25 -14.30 6.88
C GLY A 127 -17.44 -15.81 6.69
N GLN A 128 -17.21 -16.63 7.72
CA GLN A 128 -17.45 -18.09 7.66
C GLN A 128 -18.92 -18.49 7.91
N TYR A 129 -19.85 -17.54 8.13
CA TYR A 129 -21.26 -17.82 8.45
C TYR A 129 -22.27 -17.43 7.34
N SER A 130 -21.84 -17.24 6.10
CA SER A 130 -22.75 -17.05 4.97
C SER A 130 -22.21 -17.79 3.73
N ARG A 131 -22.35 -19.11 3.74
CA ARG A 131 -22.48 -19.89 2.51
C ARG A 131 -23.95 -19.94 2.13
#